data_AF-A0A3B1BU82-F1
#
_entry.id   AF-A0A3B1BU82-F1
#
_cell.length_a   1.000
_cell.length_b   1.000
_cell.length_c   1.000
_cell.angle_alpha   90.00
_cell.angle_beta   90.00
_cell.angle_gamma   90.00
#
_symmetry.space_group_name_H-M   'P 1'
#
loop_
_entity.id
_entity.type
_entity.pdbx_description
1 polymer ?
#
loop_
_entity_poly.entity_id
_entity_poly.type
_entity_poly.pdbx_seq_one_letter_code
_entity_poly.pdbx_strand_id
1 'polypeptide(L)'
;MVLKKIISIFAALLLTQMIYAENLYVTDRVLLGVHESANKDSTLIQSVPSGTSLKVLAEENGFKKVGLPDGVQGWVDAAFLVSEQPAPAQYDILLTKHKKAEKEIAALKDKLKKLEKEIQVRRDQVSNAKTAMQEMKKKIKKQPSVAVVDDKKLEQAEAEITKLQEKISEHEAEIKLQSEVAPEEVDILTTKKELDSLRLRIELAMRSLQGKELLSTKEKGNSPPSLPDWFWGVMLLFLIAGLAAGIAIMDYRNRKRHGGFRI
;
A
#
# COMPACT_ATOMS: atom_id res chain seq x y z
N MET A 1 35.57 33.72 -49.40
CA MET A 1 34.68 34.21 -48.31
C MET A 1 33.53 33.24 -47.99
N VAL A 2 33.09 32.40 -48.93
CA VAL A 2 31.97 31.45 -48.75
C VAL A 2 32.33 30.26 -47.84
N LEU A 3 33.56 29.74 -47.92
CA LEU A 3 34.01 28.58 -47.13
C LEU A 3 34.05 28.84 -45.61
N LYS A 4 34.44 30.06 -45.19
CA LYS A 4 34.40 30.48 -43.77
C LYS A 4 32.98 30.60 -43.23
N LYS A 5 31.99 30.94 -44.08
CA LYS A 5 30.58 31.02 -43.68
C LYS A 5 29.95 29.63 -43.50
N ILE A 6 30.33 28.66 -44.34
CA ILE A 6 29.83 27.27 -44.24
C ILE A 6 30.37 26.58 -42.97
N ILE A 7 31.65 26.78 -42.64
CA ILE A 7 32.25 26.24 -41.40
C ILE A 7 31.60 26.85 -40.16
N SER A 8 31.26 28.14 -40.19
CA SER A 8 30.57 28.80 -39.05
C SER A 8 29.13 28.31 -38.86
N ILE A 9 28.43 27.92 -39.93
CA ILE A 9 27.08 27.35 -39.86
C ILE A 9 27.14 25.90 -39.35
N PHE A 10 28.12 25.12 -39.79
CA PHE A 10 28.31 23.75 -39.32
C PHE A 10 28.73 23.71 -37.84
N ALA A 11 29.58 24.64 -37.39
CA ALA A 11 29.95 24.80 -35.98
C ALA A 11 28.77 25.25 -35.09
N ALA A 12 27.84 26.04 -35.62
CA ALA A 12 26.62 26.43 -34.90
C ALA A 12 25.62 25.27 -34.76
N LEU A 13 25.62 24.32 -35.70
CA LEU A 13 24.75 23.15 -35.68
C LEU A 13 25.25 22.04 -34.74
N LEU A 14 26.55 21.99 -34.46
CA LEU A 14 27.16 21.06 -33.49
C LEU A 14 27.01 21.47 -32.02
N LEU A 15 26.52 22.69 -31.74
CA LEU A 15 26.34 23.21 -30.38
C LEU A 15 24.96 22.94 -29.76
N THR A 16 24.03 22.33 -30.49
CA THR A 16 22.72 21.92 -29.93
C THR A 16 22.84 20.54 -29.31
N GLN A 17 23.58 20.43 -28.21
CA GLN A 17 23.55 19.24 -27.36
C GLN A 17 22.16 19.15 -26.73
N MET A 18 21.45 18.04 -26.98
CA MET A 18 20.15 17.75 -26.36
C MET A 18 20.30 17.72 -24.85
N ILE A 19 19.61 18.65 -24.18
CA ILE A 19 19.40 18.56 -22.73
C ILE A 19 18.39 17.42 -22.54
N TYR A 20 18.89 16.24 -22.16
CA TYR A 20 18.04 15.15 -21.70
C TYR A 20 17.52 15.51 -20.31
N ALA A 21 16.30 16.02 -20.25
CA ALA A 21 15.59 16.18 -18.99
C ALA A 21 15.07 14.81 -18.56
N GLU A 22 15.66 14.25 -17.51
CA GLU A 22 15.17 13.02 -16.89
C GLU A 22 14.04 13.36 -15.92
N ASN A 23 12.91 12.67 -16.07
CA ASN A 23 11.77 12.84 -15.17
C ASN A 23 12.04 12.04 -13.90
N LEU A 24 12.15 12.74 -12.78
CA LEU A 24 12.24 12.16 -11.44
C LEU A 24 10.92 12.34 -10.69
N TYR A 25 10.63 11.43 -9.77
CA TYR A 25 9.39 11.44 -8.98
C TYR A 25 9.70 11.81 -7.52
N VAL A 26 8.86 12.65 -6.93
CA VAL A 26 8.93 12.97 -5.50
C VAL A 26 8.40 11.76 -4.71
N THR A 27 9.13 11.33 -3.69
CA THR A 27 8.67 10.25 -2.81
C THR A 27 7.67 10.78 -1.77
N ASP A 28 6.60 10.03 -1.51
CA ASP A 28 5.62 10.36 -0.45
C ASP A 28 6.16 10.12 0.98
N ARG A 29 7.44 9.72 1.11
CA ARG A 29 8.06 9.42 2.40
C ARG A 29 8.58 10.70 3.05
N VAL A 30 7.83 11.20 4.03
CA VAL A 30 8.32 12.29 4.90
C VAL A 30 9.33 11.74 5.90
N LEU A 31 10.46 12.44 6.03
CA LEU A 31 11.54 12.12 6.94
C LEU A 31 11.58 13.19 8.05
N LEU A 32 11.49 12.76 9.30
CA LEU A 32 11.63 13.62 10.47
C LEU A 32 13.08 13.60 10.95
N GLY A 33 13.70 14.77 11.03
CA GLY A 33 15.05 14.91 11.57
C GLY A 33 15.09 14.78 13.09
N VAL A 34 16.04 13.99 13.59
CA VAL A 34 16.38 13.83 15.01
C VAL A 34 17.67 14.61 15.27
N HIS A 35 17.59 15.61 16.13
CA HIS A 35 18.66 16.57 16.39
C HIS A 35 19.30 16.37 17.76
N GLU A 36 20.51 16.89 17.94
CA GLU A 36 21.25 16.80 19.20
C GLU A 36 20.66 17.67 20.33
N SER A 37 20.05 18.81 20.00
CA SER A 37 19.44 19.75 20.94
C SER A 37 18.06 20.22 20.46
N ALA A 38 17.29 20.87 21.36
CA ALA A 38 15.94 21.40 21.10
C ALA A 38 15.96 22.66 20.22
N ASN A 39 16.56 22.56 19.03
CA ASN A 39 16.73 23.64 18.08
C ASN A 39 16.74 23.10 16.64
N LYS A 40 16.09 23.81 15.70
CA LYS A 40 16.02 23.44 14.27
C LYS A 40 17.39 23.46 13.59
N ASP A 41 18.27 24.35 14.03
CA ASP A 41 19.61 24.52 13.48
C ASP A 41 20.65 23.61 14.14
N SER A 42 20.24 22.77 15.09
CA SER A 42 21.10 21.81 15.77
C SER A 42 21.57 20.71 14.83
N THR A 43 22.74 20.11 15.13
CA THR A 43 23.28 18.96 14.40
C THR A 43 22.23 17.85 14.25
N LEU A 44 22.01 17.41 13.01
CA LEU A 44 21.17 16.26 12.68
C LEU A 44 21.93 14.97 13.05
N ILE A 45 21.37 14.19 13.96
CA ILE A 45 21.87 12.86 14.32
C ILE A 45 21.44 11.86 13.25
N GLN A 46 20.14 11.81 12.96
CA GLN A 46 19.57 10.91 11.96
C GLN A 46 18.18 11.35 11.51
N SER A 47 17.68 10.77 10.42
CA SER A 47 16.32 11.00 9.93
C SER A 47 15.48 9.73 10.01
N VAL A 48 14.26 9.83 10.55
CA VAL A 48 13.33 8.72 10.68
C VAL A 48 12.13 8.88 9.76
N PRO A 49 11.62 7.80 9.15
CA PRO A 49 10.42 7.88 8.33
C PRO A 49 9.16 8.12 9.18
N SER A 50 8.16 8.77 8.58
CA SER A 50 6.83 8.88 9.18
C SER A 50 6.26 7.52 9.58
N GLY A 51 5.57 7.47 10.72
CA GLY A 51 5.03 6.23 11.30
C GLY A 51 5.99 5.48 12.22
N THR A 52 7.26 5.92 12.34
CA THR A 52 8.20 5.39 13.33
C THR A 52 7.68 5.64 14.74
N SER A 53 7.62 4.60 15.57
CA SER A 53 7.21 4.72 16.97
C SER A 53 8.36 5.30 17.80
N LEU A 54 8.07 6.38 18.52
CA LEU A 54 9.05 7.13 19.33
C LEU A 54 8.58 7.18 20.77
N LYS A 55 9.51 6.99 21.72
CA LYS A 55 9.22 7.16 23.15
C LYS A 55 9.62 8.56 23.60
N VAL A 56 8.65 9.36 24.02
CA VAL A 56 8.91 10.72 24.54
C VAL A 56 9.56 10.63 25.93
N LEU A 57 10.65 11.39 26.12
CA LEU A 57 11.46 11.43 27.34
C LEU A 57 11.41 12.82 28.01
N ALA A 58 11.37 13.89 27.23
CA ALA A 58 11.29 15.27 27.72
C ALA A 58 10.69 16.20 26.65
N GLU A 59 10.33 17.41 27.05
CA GLU A 59 9.80 18.45 26.16
C GLU A 59 10.38 19.82 26.53
N GLU A 60 10.85 20.56 25.52
CA GLU A 60 11.51 21.86 25.68
C GLU A 60 11.39 22.66 24.38
N ASN A 61 11.02 23.94 24.47
CA ASN A 61 11.02 24.90 23.34
C ASN A 61 10.27 24.43 22.07
N GLY A 62 9.22 23.64 22.21
CA GLY A 62 8.47 23.08 21.08
C GLY A 62 9.11 21.85 20.43
N PHE A 63 10.15 21.29 21.06
CA PHE A 63 10.76 20.01 20.71
C PHE A 63 10.48 18.97 21.77
N LYS A 64 10.45 17.71 21.36
CA LYS A 64 10.41 16.58 22.29
C LYS A 64 11.69 15.78 22.18
N LYS A 65 12.31 15.47 23.32
CA LYS A 65 13.38 14.48 23.38
C LYS A 65 12.74 13.12 23.26
N VAL A 66 13.17 12.33 22.29
CA VAL A 66 12.63 11.01 21.98
C VAL A 66 13.72 9.95 22.01
N GLY A 67 13.33 8.74 22.41
CA GLY A 67 14.11 7.52 22.24
C GLY A 67 13.56 6.70 21.08
N LEU A 68 14.46 6.28 20.20
CA LEU A 68 14.15 5.43 19.06
C LEU A 68 14.25 3.92 19.40
N PRO A 69 13.69 3.03 18.57
CA PRO A 69 13.77 1.58 18.76
C PRO A 69 15.20 1.01 18.73
N ASP A 70 16.13 1.71 18.07
CA ASP A 70 17.55 1.36 17.97
C ASP A 70 18.37 1.79 19.21
N GLY A 71 17.73 2.48 20.17
CA GLY A 71 18.35 2.99 21.38
C GLY A 71 18.93 4.41 21.27
N VAL A 72 18.92 5.02 20.07
CA VAL A 72 19.38 6.39 19.87
C VAL A 72 18.38 7.38 20.49
N GLN A 73 18.91 8.47 21.07
CA GLN A 73 18.10 9.54 21.63
C GLN A 73 18.44 10.88 20.97
N GLY A 74 17.43 11.73 20.81
CA GLY A 74 17.61 13.07 20.30
C GLY A 74 16.31 13.88 20.38
N TRP A 75 16.35 15.09 19.85
CA TRP A 75 15.25 16.03 19.86
C TRP A 75 14.57 16.09 18.49
N VAL A 76 13.24 16.09 18.49
CA VAL A 76 12.43 16.22 17.28
C VAL A 76 11.41 17.35 17.46
N ASP A 77 11.07 18.04 16.38
CA ASP A 77 10.06 19.10 16.41
C ASP A 77 8.68 18.49 16.73
N ALA A 78 8.05 18.98 17.80
CA ALA A 78 6.80 18.44 18.30
C ALA A 78 5.65 18.59 17.31
N ALA A 79 5.73 19.54 16.37
CA ALA A 79 4.70 19.79 15.35
C ALA A 79 4.52 18.60 14.39
N PHE A 80 5.51 17.72 14.28
CA PHE A 80 5.46 16.54 13.43
C PHE A 80 5.10 15.25 14.18
N LEU A 81 4.82 15.36 15.49
CA LEU A 81 4.43 14.23 16.31
C LEU A 81 2.90 14.21 16.48
N VAL A 82 2.32 13.05 16.22
CA VAL A 82 0.91 12.77 16.46
C VAL A 82 0.78 11.63 17.47
N SER A 83 -0.16 11.78 18.41
CA SER A 83 -0.43 10.75 19.42
C SER A 83 -1.12 9.52 18.81
N GLU A 84 -1.92 9.74 17.77
CA GLU A 84 -2.56 8.67 17.01
C GLU A 84 -1.67 8.22 15.86
N GLN A 85 -1.56 6.90 15.67
CA GLN A 85 -0.76 6.34 14.61
C GLN A 85 -1.27 6.83 13.24
N PRO A 86 -0.42 7.35 12.34
CA PRO A 86 -0.86 7.85 11.04
C PRO A 86 -1.57 6.77 10.21
N ALA A 87 -2.56 7.17 9.43
CA ALA A 87 -3.37 6.26 8.60
C ALA A 87 -2.55 5.27 7.73
N PRO A 88 -1.40 5.68 7.11
CA PRO A 88 -0.56 4.73 6.37
C PRO A 88 0.05 3.61 7.24
N ALA A 89 0.46 3.91 8.47
CA ALA A 89 1.02 2.90 9.36
C ALA A 89 -0.07 1.95 9.91
N GLN A 90 -1.30 2.44 10.07
CA GLN A 90 -2.44 1.58 10.40
C GLN A 90 -2.79 0.61 9.25
N TYR A 91 -2.65 1.07 7.99
CA TYR A 91 -2.91 0.23 6.81
C TYR A 91 -1.97 -0.97 6.71
N ASP A 92 -0.67 -0.79 6.92
CA ASP A 92 0.30 -1.90 6.87
C ASP A 92 0.02 -2.96 7.94
N ILE A 93 -0.33 -2.51 9.15
CA ILE A 93 -0.70 -3.41 10.25
C ILE A 93 -2.01 -4.16 9.93
N LEU A 94 -3.00 -3.48 9.36
CA LEU A 94 -4.27 -4.12 9.02
C LEU A 94 -4.11 -5.10 7.85
N LEU A 95 -3.31 -4.75 6.84
CA LEU A 95 -3.00 -5.61 5.70
C LEU A 95 -2.28 -6.89 6.12
N THR A 96 -1.32 -6.77 7.05
CA THR A 96 -0.59 -7.93 7.58
C THR A 96 -1.51 -8.83 8.42
N LYS A 97 -2.38 -8.25 9.26
CA LYS A 97 -3.43 -8.99 9.99
C LYS A 97 -4.39 -9.72 9.03
N HIS A 98 -4.89 -9.05 8.00
CA HIS A 98 -5.78 -9.64 7.01
C HIS A 98 -5.11 -10.83 6.29
N LYS A 99 -3.87 -10.67 5.81
CA LYS A 99 -3.12 -11.76 5.18
C LYS A 99 -2.93 -12.96 6.11
N LYS A 100 -2.74 -12.72 7.40
CA LYS A 100 -2.62 -13.80 8.39
C LYS A 100 -3.96 -14.52 8.60
N ALA A 101 -5.04 -13.78 8.80
CA ALA A 101 -6.38 -14.34 8.95
C ALA A 101 -6.82 -15.14 7.71
N GLU A 102 -6.51 -14.64 6.51
CA GLU A 102 -6.81 -15.32 5.25
C GLU A 102 -6.09 -16.67 5.14
N LYS A 103 -4.81 -16.74 5.57
CA LYS A 103 -4.05 -17.99 5.64
C LYS A 103 -4.63 -18.96 6.66
N GLU A 104 -5.06 -18.47 7.82
CA GLU A 104 -5.68 -19.30 8.87
C GLU A 104 -7.02 -19.89 8.39
N ILE A 105 -7.86 -19.09 7.73
CA ILE A 105 -9.12 -19.56 7.12
C ILE A 105 -8.85 -20.61 6.05
N ALA A 106 -7.86 -20.43 5.18
CA ALA A 106 -7.50 -21.42 4.18
C ALA A 106 -7.06 -22.75 4.83
N ALA A 107 -6.20 -22.67 5.87
CA ALA A 107 -5.75 -23.84 6.60
C ALA A 107 -6.90 -24.56 7.35
N LEU A 108 -7.83 -23.81 7.94
CA LEU A 108 -9.01 -24.37 8.61
C LEU A 108 -9.96 -25.04 7.62
N LYS A 109 -10.20 -24.44 6.45
CA LYS A 109 -11.00 -25.06 5.37
C LYS A 109 -10.40 -26.38 4.89
N ASP A 110 -9.08 -26.44 4.74
CA ASP A 110 -8.39 -27.68 4.37
C ASP A 110 -8.49 -28.75 5.47
N LYS A 111 -8.43 -28.35 6.75
CA LYS A 111 -8.65 -29.26 7.88
C LYS A 111 -10.08 -29.80 7.89
N LEU A 112 -11.09 -28.94 7.73
CA LEU A 112 -12.50 -29.35 7.66
C LEU A 112 -12.72 -30.35 6.52
N LYS A 113 -12.19 -30.08 5.32
CA LYS A 113 -12.30 -30.99 4.18
C LYS A 113 -11.62 -32.35 4.42
N LYS A 114 -10.51 -32.38 5.16
CA LYS A 114 -9.85 -33.63 5.55
C LYS A 114 -10.68 -34.40 6.58
N LEU A 115 -11.20 -33.70 7.58
CA LEU A 115 -12.01 -34.29 8.65
C LEU A 115 -13.33 -34.86 8.09
N GLU A 116 -13.97 -34.14 7.18
CA GLU A 116 -15.18 -34.60 6.48
C GLU A 116 -14.92 -35.87 5.66
N LYS A 117 -13.80 -35.94 4.94
CA LYS A 117 -13.39 -37.16 4.24
C LYS A 117 -13.10 -38.31 5.21
N GLU A 118 -12.45 -38.04 6.33
CA GLU A 118 -12.15 -39.05 7.34
C GLU A 118 -13.44 -39.61 7.96
N ILE A 119 -14.41 -38.75 8.27
CA ILE A 119 -15.74 -39.17 8.74
C ILE A 119 -16.43 -40.03 7.70
N GLN A 120 -16.40 -39.65 6.42
CA GLN A 120 -17.01 -40.45 5.36
C GLN A 120 -16.38 -41.85 5.26
N VAL A 121 -15.04 -41.92 5.27
CA VAL A 121 -14.32 -43.21 5.27
C VAL A 121 -14.67 -44.05 6.50
N ARG A 122 -14.72 -43.44 7.69
CA ARG A 122 -15.11 -44.15 8.92
C ARG A 122 -16.55 -44.62 8.87
N ARG A 123 -17.47 -43.84 8.30
CA ARG A 123 -18.87 -44.22 8.09
C ARG A 123 -18.99 -45.42 7.15
N ASP A 124 -18.21 -45.44 6.07
CA ASP A 124 -18.16 -46.58 5.14
C ASP A 124 -17.56 -47.83 5.81
N GLN A 125 -16.50 -47.68 6.62
CA GLN A 125 -15.95 -48.77 7.43
C GLN A 125 -16.96 -49.36 8.40
N VAL A 126 -17.71 -48.52 9.12
CA VAL A 126 -18.77 -48.96 10.03
C VAL A 126 -19.88 -49.70 9.27
N SER A 127 -20.28 -49.19 8.10
CA SER A 127 -21.26 -49.85 7.24
C SER A 127 -20.79 -51.25 6.80
N ASN A 128 -19.55 -51.35 6.33
CA ASN A 128 -18.94 -52.60 5.87
C ASN A 128 -18.71 -53.60 7.02
N ALA A 129 -18.28 -53.13 8.20
CA ALA A 129 -18.15 -53.97 9.38
C ALA A 129 -19.51 -54.53 9.81
N LYS A 130 -20.56 -53.68 9.80
CA LYS A 130 -21.92 -54.07 10.14
C LYS A 130 -22.48 -55.13 9.19
N THR A 131 -22.26 -55.01 7.87
CA THR A 131 -22.69 -56.04 6.90
C THR A 131 -21.94 -57.35 7.09
N ALA A 132 -20.61 -57.31 7.27
CA ALA A 132 -19.80 -58.50 7.55
C ALA A 132 -20.23 -59.22 8.82
N MET A 133 -20.55 -58.47 9.88
CA MET A 133 -21.09 -59.01 11.13
C MET A 133 -22.45 -59.68 10.93
N GLN A 134 -23.36 -59.08 10.15
CA GLN A 134 -24.66 -59.69 9.84
C GLN A 134 -24.49 -61.00 9.05
N GLU A 135 -23.53 -61.06 8.14
CA GLU A 135 -23.20 -62.29 7.41
C GLU A 135 -22.59 -63.36 8.30
N MET A 136 -21.63 -63.01 9.17
CA MET A 136 -21.08 -63.93 10.17
C MET A 136 -22.17 -64.46 11.10
N LYS A 137 -23.06 -63.60 11.61
CA LYS A 137 -24.18 -64.01 12.47
C LYS A 137 -25.14 -64.97 11.75
N LYS A 138 -25.39 -64.76 10.45
CA LYS A 138 -26.16 -65.70 9.61
C LYS A 138 -25.44 -67.04 9.42
N LYS A 139 -24.11 -67.03 9.26
CA LYS A 139 -23.29 -68.25 9.14
C LYS A 139 -23.23 -69.04 10.46
N ILE A 140 -23.04 -68.35 11.59
CA ILE A 140 -23.04 -68.95 12.94
C ILE A 140 -24.40 -69.62 13.23
N LYS A 141 -25.53 -68.99 12.88
CA LYS A 141 -26.86 -69.62 12.99
C LYS A 141 -27.02 -70.90 12.17
N LYS A 142 -26.20 -71.13 11.14
CA LYS A 142 -26.26 -72.32 10.27
C LYS A 142 -25.30 -73.44 10.70
N GLN A 143 -24.29 -73.18 11.55
CA GLN A 143 -23.31 -74.17 12.03
C GLN A 143 -23.05 -73.99 13.55
N PRO A 144 -23.76 -74.72 14.43
CA PRO A 144 -23.73 -74.49 15.89
C PRO A 144 -22.48 -75.00 16.63
N SER A 145 -21.61 -75.81 16.02
CA SER A 145 -20.65 -76.64 16.76
C SER A 145 -19.27 -76.01 17.05
N VAL A 146 -19.03 -74.73 16.70
CA VAL A 146 -17.74 -74.02 16.94
C VAL A 146 -17.91 -72.73 17.79
N ALA A 147 -19.11 -72.48 18.32
CA ALA A 147 -19.62 -71.17 18.75
C ALA A 147 -18.79 -70.38 19.80
N VAL A 148 -18.06 -71.02 20.72
CA VAL A 148 -17.48 -70.32 21.88
C VAL A 148 -16.26 -69.43 21.54
N VAL A 149 -15.52 -69.73 20.47
CA VAL A 149 -14.32 -68.94 20.08
C VAL A 149 -14.68 -67.74 19.17
N ASP A 150 -15.77 -67.85 18.41
CA ASP A 150 -16.25 -66.78 17.52
C ASP A 150 -17.14 -65.76 18.22
N ASP A 151 -17.89 -66.14 19.26
CA ASP A 151 -18.70 -65.20 20.04
C ASP A 151 -17.85 -64.08 20.67
N LYS A 152 -16.64 -64.43 21.16
CA LYS A 152 -15.70 -63.46 21.76
C LYS A 152 -15.13 -62.47 20.74
N LYS A 153 -14.96 -62.88 19.48
CA LYS A 153 -14.54 -62.00 18.36
C LYS A 153 -15.69 -61.12 17.88
N LEU A 154 -16.92 -61.65 17.91
CA LEU A 154 -18.13 -60.89 17.61
C LEU A 154 -18.32 -59.77 18.64
N GLU A 155 -18.14 -60.06 19.92
CA GLU A 155 -18.20 -59.09 21.02
C GLU A 155 -17.12 -58.00 20.87
N GLN A 156 -15.90 -58.38 20.46
CA GLN A 156 -14.82 -57.43 20.17
C GLN A 156 -15.13 -56.53 18.98
N ALA A 157 -15.73 -57.07 17.91
CA ALA A 157 -16.14 -56.30 16.75
C ALA A 157 -17.30 -55.34 17.06
N GLU A 158 -18.28 -55.76 17.88
CA GLU A 158 -19.35 -54.88 18.36
C GLU A 158 -18.79 -53.74 19.23
N ALA A 159 -17.81 -54.04 20.10
CA ALA A 159 -17.14 -53.06 20.94
C ALA A 159 -16.26 -52.08 20.13
N GLU A 160 -15.66 -52.51 19.01
CA GLU A 160 -14.94 -51.61 18.10
C GLU A 160 -15.90 -50.71 17.31
N ILE A 161 -17.04 -51.24 16.86
CA ILE A 161 -18.07 -50.45 16.18
C ILE A 161 -18.63 -49.37 17.10
N THR A 162 -18.93 -49.68 18.36
CA THR A 162 -19.43 -48.68 19.32
C THR A 162 -18.40 -47.60 19.59
N LYS A 163 -17.12 -47.96 19.78
CA LYS A 163 -16.02 -46.98 19.91
C LYS A 163 -15.85 -46.11 18.66
N LEU A 164 -16.01 -46.68 17.47
CA LEU A 164 -15.93 -45.92 16.22
C LEU A 164 -17.13 -44.99 16.04
N GLN A 165 -18.34 -45.43 16.42
CA GLN A 165 -19.53 -44.59 16.40
C GLN A 165 -19.44 -43.43 17.40
N GLU A 166 -18.90 -43.69 18.60
CA GLU A 166 -18.66 -42.66 19.61
C GLU A 166 -17.68 -41.60 19.10
N LYS A 167 -16.54 -42.01 18.51
CA LYS A 167 -15.58 -41.08 17.89
C LYS A 167 -16.16 -40.29 16.72
N ILE A 168 -17.01 -40.92 15.90
CA ILE A 168 -17.72 -40.20 14.82
C ILE A 168 -18.63 -39.13 15.43
N SER A 169 -19.39 -39.45 16.48
CA SER A 169 -20.26 -38.47 17.15
C SER A 169 -19.47 -37.35 17.83
N GLU A 170 -18.30 -37.65 18.38
CA GLU A 170 -17.38 -36.67 18.97
C GLU A 170 -16.83 -35.72 17.90
N HIS A 171 -16.36 -36.25 16.77
CA HIS A 171 -15.89 -35.42 15.66
C HIS A 171 -17.02 -34.67 14.93
N GLU A 172 -18.22 -35.25 14.82
CA GLU A 172 -19.40 -34.55 14.31
C GLU A 172 -19.82 -33.41 15.26
N ALA A 173 -19.72 -33.62 16.57
CA ALA A 173 -19.92 -32.57 17.57
C ALA A 173 -18.82 -31.52 17.55
N GLU A 174 -17.56 -31.90 17.31
CA GLU A 174 -16.41 -30.98 17.19
C GLU A 174 -16.50 -30.13 15.92
N ILE A 175 -16.93 -30.72 14.80
CA ILE A 175 -17.24 -30.00 13.56
C ILE A 175 -18.43 -29.07 13.78
N LYS A 176 -19.48 -29.55 14.47
CA LYS A 176 -20.63 -28.71 14.77
C LYS A 176 -20.23 -27.54 15.66
N LEU A 177 -19.46 -27.77 16.71
CA LEU A 177 -18.91 -26.73 17.59
C LEU A 177 -17.98 -25.78 16.82
N GLN A 178 -17.14 -26.25 15.89
CA GLN A 178 -16.33 -25.37 15.05
C GLN A 178 -17.16 -24.58 14.03
N SER A 179 -18.27 -25.15 13.55
CA SER A 179 -19.24 -24.47 12.68
C SER A 179 -20.16 -23.50 13.44
N GLU A 180 -20.33 -23.71 14.74
CA GLU A 180 -21.22 -22.99 15.65
C GLU A 180 -20.43 -22.09 16.63
N VAL A 181 -19.09 -22.13 16.59
CA VAL A 181 -18.10 -21.10 17.00
C VAL A 181 -17.73 -20.18 15.82
N ALA A 182 -18.26 -20.48 14.62
CA ALA A 182 -18.36 -19.52 13.52
C ALA A 182 -19.58 -18.54 13.55
N PRO A 183 -20.22 -18.15 14.68
CA PRO A 183 -20.89 -16.86 14.79
C PRO A 183 -19.85 -15.75 14.96
N GLU A 184 -18.57 -16.07 15.19
CA GLU A 184 -17.51 -15.24 14.64
C GLU A 184 -17.35 -15.59 13.17
N GLU A 185 -18.33 -15.14 12.38
CA GLU A 185 -17.98 -14.34 11.21
C GLU A 185 -17.00 -13.27 11.75
N VAL A 186 -15.71 -13.62 11.87
CA VAL A 186 -14.62 -12.73 12.27
C VAL A 186 -14.66 -11.65 11.24
N ASP A 187 -15.38 -10.61 11.57
CA ASP A 187 -16.22 -9.83 10.69
C ASP A 187 -15.52 -9.51 9.37
N ILE A 188 -15.50 -10.47 8.44
CA ILE A 188 -14.61 -10.39 7.27
C ILE A 188 -15.17 -9.28 6.39
N LEU A 189 -16.49 -9.15 6.43
CA LEU A 189 -17.22 -8.06 5.82
C LEU A 189 -16.93 -6.73 6.52
N THR A 190 -16.94 -6.60 7.85
CA THR A 190 -16.56 -5.30 8.45
C THR A 190 -15.08 -5.02 8.38
N THR A 191 -14.18 -5.96 8.61
CA THR A 191 -12.73 -5.76 8.42
C THR A 191 -12.40 -5.40 6.98
N LYS A 192 -13.12 -5.97 5.99
CA LYS A 192 -13.01 -5.55 4.58
C LYS A 192 -13.62 -4.17 4.35
N LYS A 193 -14.79 -3.86 4.91
CA LYS A 193 -15.40 -2.51 4.84
C LYS A 193 -14.53 -1.46 5.52
N GLU A 194 -13.91 -1.80 6.65
CA GLU A 194 -12.96 -0.97 7.39
C GLU A 194 -11.72 -0.75 6.53
N LEU A 195 -11.12 -1.81 5.98
CA LEU A 195 -9.98 -1.71 5.07
C LEU A 195 -10.30 -0.84 3.84
N ASP A 196 -11.48 -1.02 3.24
CA ASP A 196 -11.91 -0.21 2.10
C ASP A 196 -12.18 1.24 2.49
N SER A 197 -12.75 1.48 3.68
CA SER A 197 -12.94 2.84 4.21
C SER A 197 -11.62 3.54 4.55
N LEU A 198 -10.65 2.81 5.08
CA LEU A 198 -9.29 3.29 5.39
C LEU A 198 -8.53 3.56 4.10
N ARG A 199 -8.62 2.69 3.09
CA ARG A 199 -8.08 2.93 1.75
C ARG A 199 -8.65 4.21 1.15
N LEU A 200 -9.96 4.40 1.25
CA LEU A 200 -10.62 5.60 0.75
C LEU A 200 -10.17 6.85 1.50
N ARG A 201 -10.01 6.80 2.83
CA ARG A 201 -9.46 7.92 3.62
C ARG A 201 -8.01 8.24 3.25
N ILE A 202 -7.18 7.22 3.04
CA ILE A 202 -5.79 7.39 2.63
C ILE A 202 -5.73 7.93 1.20
N GLU A 203 -6.59 7.45 0.29
CA GLU A 203 -6.72 7.98 -1.07
C GLU A 203 -7.18 9.43 -1.07
N LEU A 204 -8.17 9.79 -0.26
CA LEU A 204 -8.62 11.17 -0.10
C LEU A 204 -7.52 12.06 0.50
N ALA A 205 -6.80 11.59 1.51
CA ALA A 205 -5.67 12.29 2.09
C ALA A 205 -4.54 12.48 1.07
N MET A 206 -4.19 11.44 0.31
CA MET A 206 -3.22 11.52 -0.78
C MET A 206 -3.67 12.47 -1.90
N ARG A 207 -4.96 12.46 -2.24
CA ARG A 207 -5.55 13.34 -3.25
C ARG A 207 -5.58 14.80 -2.81
N SER A 208 -5.81 15.07 -1.52
CA SER A 208 -5.67 16.41 -0.93
C SER A 208 -4.21 16.88 -0.93
N LEU A 209 -3.25 15.99 -0.66
CA LEU A 209 -1.83 16.30 -0.73
C LEU A 209 -1.36 16.56 -2.18
N GLN A 210 -1.98 15.91 -3.16
CA GLN A 210 -1.71 16.11 -4.59
C GLN A 210 -2.34 17.38 -5.18
N GLY A 211 -2.95 18.26 -4.38
CA GLY A 211 -3.52 19.53 -4.85
C GLY A 211 -4.70 19.36 -5.81
N LYS A 212 -5.28 18.15 -5.91
CA LYS A 212 -6.55 17.90 -6.58
C LYS A 212 -7.66 18.11 -5.56
N GLU A 213 -7.82 19.36 -5.13
CA GLU A 213 -8.94 19.75 -4.30
C GLU A 213 -10.25 19.35 -4.99
N LEU A 214 -11.12 18.66 -4.25
CA LEU A 214 -12.54 18.68 -4.54
C LEU A 214 -12.92 20.15 -4.64
N LEU A 215 -13.63 20.53 -5.70
CA LEU A 215 -14.20 21.86 -5.90
C LEU A 215 -15.15 22.22 -4.75
N SER A 216 -14.58 22.51 -3.58
CA SER A 216 -15.19 23.17 -2.45
C SER A 216 -14.70 24.60 -2.57
N THR A 217 -15.65 25.45 -2.90
CA THR A 217 -15.49 26.87 -3.14
C THR A 217 -14.49 27.50 -2.19
N LYS A 218 -13.54 28.27 -2.77
CA LYS A 218 -12.77 29.36 -2.15
C LYS A 218 -11.35 29.01 -1.67
N GLU A 219 -10.40 28.96 -2.60
CA GLU A 219 -9.09 29.60 -2.42
C GLU A 219 -8.54 30.14 -3.75
N LYS A 220 -8.54 31.47 -3.87
CA LYS A 220 -7.64 32.22 -4.73
C LYS A 220 -6.26 32.17 -4.05
N GLY A 221 -5.31 31.46 -4.62
CA GLY A 221 -3.95 31.49 -4.11
C GLY A 221 -2.99 30.76 -5.02
N ASN A 222 -2.16 31.53 -5.73
CA ASN A 222 -0.95 31.09 -6.41
C ASN A 222 -1.11 30.48 -7.81
N SER A 223 -1.78 31.22 -8.70
CA SER A 223 -1.23 31.35 -10.05
C SER A 223 -0.02 32.29 -9.97
N PRO A 224 1.12 32.00 -10.63
CA PRO A 224 2.19 32.98 -10.76
C PRO A 224 1.60 34.28 -11.34
N PRO A 225 2.03 35.47 -10.88
CA PRO A 225 1.43 36.72 -11.31
C PRO A 225 1.53 36.79 -12.84
N SER A 226 0.39 36.70 -13.52
CA SER A 226 0.31 36.99 -14.94
C SER A 226 0.83 38.41 -15.14
N LEU A 227 1.80 38.58 -16.04
CA LEU A 227 2.33 39.90 -16.37
C LEU A 227 1.15 40.86 -16.62
N PRO A 228 1.12 42.05 -15.99
CA PRO A 228 0.00 42.97 -16.14
C PRO A 228 -0.29 43.26 -17.62
N ASP A 229 -1.56 43.46 -17.99
CA ASP A 229 -1.93 43.69 -19.40
C ASP A 229 -1.18 44.88 -20.05
N TRP A 230 -0.77 45.87 -19.24
CA TRP A 230 0.04 47.00 -19.70
C TRP A 230 1.46 46.61 -20.16
N PHE A 231 2.00 45.49 -19.67
CA PHE A 231 3.32 44.98 -20.03
C PHE A 231 3.42 44.70 -21.54
N TRP A 232 2.36 44.11 -22.11
CA TRP A 232 2.28 43.85 -23.55
C TRP A 232 2.23 45.14 -24.36
N GLY A 233 1.55 46.17 -23.85
CA GLY A 233 1.55 47.51 -24.45
C GLY A 233 2.93 48.15 -24.45
N VAL A 234 3.68 48.04 -23.35
CA VAL A 234 5.06 48.55 -23.26
C VAL A 234 6.03 47.76 -24.15
N MET A 235 5.90 46.44 -24.22
CA MET A 235 6.68 45.61 -25.14
C MET A 235 6.44 45.98 -26.60
N LEU A 236 5.19 46.20 -27.00
CA LEU A 236 4.84 46.66 -28.34
C LEU A 236 5.45 48.05 -28.63
N LEU A 237 5.42 48.97 -27.66
CA LEU A 237 5.99 50.30 -27.79
C LEU A 237 7.51 50.25 -28.01
N PHE A 238 8.24 49.45 -27.21
CA PHE A 238 9.68 49.26 -27.41
C PHE A 238 10.03 48.65 -28.76
N LEU A 239 9.21 47.72 -29.26
CA LEU A 239 9.39 47.11 -30.57
C LEU A 239 9.22 48.13 -31.70
N ILE A 240 8.19 48.99 -31.63
CA ILE A 240 7.96 50.06 -32.61
C ILE A 240 9.07 51.12 -32.55
N ALA A 241 9.49 51.53 -31.34
CA ALA A 241 10.57 52.49 -31.15
C ALA A 241 11.90 51.97 -31.71
N GLY A 242 12.21 50.69 -31.47
CA GLY A 242 13.40 50.03 -32.03
C GLY A 242 13.37 49.98 -33.56
N LEU A 243 12.21 49.71 -34.15
CA LEU A 243 12.03 49.67 -35.60
C LEU A 243 12.20 51.07 -36.24
N ALA A 244 11.59 52.11 -35.64
CA ALA A 244 11.73 53.49 -36.09
C ALA A 244 13.19 53.99 -35.97
N ALA A 245 13.86 53.72 -34.85
CA ALA A 245 15.27 54.03 -34.66
C ALA A 245 16.15 53.29 -35.69
N GLY A 246 15.83 52.02 -35.98
CA GLY A 246 16.49 51.23 -37.01
C GLY A 246 16.38 51.86 -38.39
N ILE A 247 15.18 52.29 -38.80
CA ILE A 247 14.95 52.97 -40.08
C ILE A 247 15.72 54.30 -40.11
N ALA A 248 15.67 55.11 -39.05
CA ALA A 248 16.37 56.39 -38.99
C ALA A 248 17.89 56.23 -39.09
N ILE A 249 18.47 55.23 -38.42
CA ILE A 249 19.90 54.92 -38.50
C ILE A 249 20.26 54.41 -39.90
N MET A 250 19.40 53.59 -40.51
CA MET A 250 19.60 53.09 -41.87
C MET A 250 19.56 54.24 -42.88
N ASP A 251 18.57 55.13 -42.81
CA ASP A 251 18.47 56.31 -43.67
C ASP A 251 19.65 57.26 -43.46
N TYR A 252 20.04 57.52 -42.20
CA TYR A 252 21.23 58.31 -41.87
C TYR A 252 22.51 57.71 -42.46
N ARG A 253 22.70 56.39 -42.34
CA ARG A 253 23.86 55.69 -42.93
C ARG A 253 23.81 55.67 -44.45
N ASN A 254 22.61 55.57 -45.04
CA ASN A 254 22.43 55.56 -46.49
C ASN A 254 22.77 56.92 -47.09
N ARG A 255 22.29 58.02 -46.48
CA ARG A 255 22.64 59.41 -46.85
C ARG A 255 24.13 59.71 -46.72
N LYS A 256 24.82 59.07 -45.76
CA LYS A 256 26.26 59.25 -45.57
C LYS A 256 27.10 58.48 -46.59
N ARG A 257 26.55 57.45 -47.24
CA ARG A 257 27.22 56.66 -48.30
C ARG A 257 26.90 57.14 -49.71
N HIS A 258 25.72 57.71 -49.93
CA HIS A 258 25.29 58.28 -51.21
C HIS A 258 24.98 59.77 -50.99
N GLY A 259 25.94 60.63 -51.35
CA GLY A 259 25.80 62.08 -51.28
C GLY A 259 24.52 62.54 -51.96
N GLY A 260 23.79 63.43 -51.26
CA GLY A 260 22.38 63.73 -51.50
C GLY A 260 21.97 63.87 -52.95
N PHE A 261 21.12 62.95 -53.41
CA PHE A 261 20.23 63.19 -54.53
C PHE A 261 18.88 63.62 -53.98
N ARG A 262 18.52 64.87 -54.27
CA ARG A 262 17.15 65.38 -54.12
C ARG A 262 16.36 64.97 -55.35
N ILE A 263 15.23 64.32 -55.14
CA ILE A 263 14.05 64.47 -56.01
C ILE A 263 13.00 65.12 -55.13
#